data_AF-F4RYC4-F1
#
_entry.id   AF-F4RYC4-F1
#
_cell.length_a   1.000
_cell.length_b   1.000
_cell.length_c   1.000
_cell.angle_alpha   90.00
_cell.angle_beta   90.00
_cell.angle_gamma   90.00
#
_symmetry.space_group_name_H-M   'P 1'
#
loop_
_entity.id
_entity.type
_entity.pdbx_description
1 polymer ?
#
loop_
_entity_poly.entity_id
_entity_poly.type
_entity_poly.pdbx_seq_one_letter_code
_entity_poly.pdbx_strand_id
1 'polypeptide(L)'
;MPLDVTRPSELGWRAILKTQGRAAFAKAVGDYKGCLIMDTTWKDAHQSLLATCLRSIDILNIARETSHALANAYSLECWGGATFV
;
A
#
# COMPACT_ATOMS: atom_id res chain seq x y z
N MET A 1 19.73 13.56 2.14
CA MET A 1 20.04 13.11 0.78
C MET A 1 18.72 12.95 0.04
N PRO A 2 18.59 13.33 -1.24
CA PRO A 2 17.34 13.16 -1.98
C PRO A 2 16.97 11.68 -2.05
N LEU A 3 15.68 11.36 -1.87
CA LEU A 3 15.15 10.00 -2.07
C LEU A 3 15.18 9.66 -3.56
N ASP A 4 15.81 8.54 -3.92
CA ASP A 4 15.78 8.01 -5.29
C ASP A 4 14.49 7.22 -5.51
N VAL A 5 13.55 7.82 -6.23
CA VAL A 5 12.24 7.24 -6.56
C VAL A 5 12.21 6.55 -7.94
N THR A 6 13.36 6.37 -8.59
CA THR A 6 13.43 5.69 -9.90
C THR A 6 13.03 4.21 -9.79
N ARG A 7 13.14 3.63 -8.60
CA ARG A 7 12.74 2.25 -8.27
C ARG A 7 11.75 2.26 -7.10
N PRO A 8 10.83 1.29 -7.02
CA PRO A 8 9.97 1.12 -5.85
C PRO A 8 10.79 0.75 -4.62
N SER A 9 10.28 1.07 -3.43
CA SER A 9 10.90 0.65 -2.18
C SER A 9 10.90 -0.88 -2.05
N GLU A 10 12.06 -1.43 -1.69
CA GLU A 10 12.20 -2.84 -1.32
C GLU A 10 11.95 -3.08 0.18
N LEU A 11 11.86 -2.00 0.95
CA LEU A 11 11.59 -2.02 2.39
C LEU A 11 10.08 -2.00 2.65
N GLY A 12 9.66 -2.73 3.68
CA GLY A 12 8.28 -2.72 4.18
C GLY A 12 7.70 -4.11 4.43
N TRP A 13 6.42 -4.13 4.81
CA TRP A 13 5.70 -5.33 5.21
C TRP A 13 5.60 -6.39 4.09
N ARG A 14 5.52 -5.96 2.83
CA ARG A 14 5.52 -6.86 1.66
C ARG A 14 6.82 -7.66 1.53
N ALA A 15 7.96 -7.13 1.99
CA ALA A 15 9.23 -7.82 1.90
C ALA A 15 9.23 -9.11 2.74
N ILE A 16 8.65 -9.06 3.94
CA ILE A 16 8.48 -10.23 4.83
C ILE A 16 7.65 -11.30 4.12
N LEU A 17 6.52 -10.90 3.51
CA LEU A 17 5.65 -11.83 2.80
C LEU A 17 6.36 -12.52 1.62
N LYS A 18 7.15 -11.77 0.84
CA LYS A 18 7.90 -12.31 -0.31
C LYS A 18 9.05 -13.24 0.09
N THR A 19 9.76 -12.92 1.18
CA THR A 19 11.01 -13.61 1.56
C THR A 19 10.77 -14.75 2.55
N GLN A 20 9.83 -14.58 3.48
CA GLN A 20 9.58 -15.51 4.59
C GLN A 20 8.21 -16.19 4.52
N GLY A 21 7.34 -15.75 3.62
CA GLY A 21 6.03 -16.35 3.37
C GLY A 21 4.93 -15.94 4.36
N ARG A 22 3.76 -16.55 4.18
CA ARG A 22 2.51 -16.17 4.86
C ARG A 22 2.54 -16.38 6.38
N ALA A 23 3.11 -17.50 6.85
CA ALA A 23 3.15 -17.82 8.28
C ALA A 23 4.05 -16.83 9.05
N ALA A 24 5.22 -16.52 8.50
CA ALA A 24 6.12 -15.52 9.09
C ALA A 24 5.50 -14.13 9.08
N PHE A 25 4.81 -13.76 8.01
CA PHE A 25 4.08 -12.49 7.94
C PHE A 25 3.00 -12.38 9.02
N ALA A 26 2.15 -13.40 9.18
CA ALA A 26 1.12 -13.42 10.21
C ALA A 26 1.72 -13.33 11.64
N LYS A 27 2.83 -14.04 11.88
CA LYS A 27 3.56 -13.94 13.14
C LYS A 27 4.11 -12.54 13.38
N ALA A 28 4.74 -11.93 12.38
CA ALA A 28 5.28 -10.56 12.48
C ALA A 28 4.20 -9.52 12.79
N VAL A 29 3.01 -9.67 12.19
CA VAL A 29 1.84 -8.82 12.49
C VAL A 29 1.37 -9.02 13.93
N GLY A 30 1.28 -10.27 14.40
CA GLY A 30 0.87 -10.57 15.78
C GLY A 30 1.88 -10.12 16.84
N ASP A 31 3.17 -10.11 16.51
CA ASP A 31 4.25 -9.67 17.40
C ASP A 31 4.38 -8.13 17.47
N TYR A 32 3.86 -7.41 16.47
CA TYR A 32 3.97 -5.96 16.39
C TYR A 32 3.12 -5.27 17.46
N LYS A 33 3.76 -4.43 18.28
CA LYS A 33 3.12 -3.74 19.41
C LYS A 33 2.43 -2.42 19.05
N GLY A 34 2.74 -1.86 17.89
CA GLY A 34 2.15 -0.59 17.44
C GLY A 34 0.82 -0.77 16.72
N CYS A 35 0.19 0.35 16.38
CA CYS A 35 -0.94 0.35 15.45
C CYS A 35 -0.42 0.24 14.01
N LEU A 36 -0.96 -0.72 13.25
CA LEU A 36 -0.68 -0.87 11.83
C LEU A 36 -1.70 -0.05 11.03
N ILE A 37 -1.21 0.72 10.05
CA ILE A 37 -2.03 1.60 9.23
C ILE A 37 -2.15 1.04 7.83
N MET A 38 -3.39 0.98 7.32
CA MET A 38 -3.72 0.69 5.92
C MET A 38 -4.24 1.97 5.27
N ASP A 39 -3.65 2.34 4.13
CA ASP A 39 -4.13 3.46 3.32
C ASP A 39 -5.28 2.99 2.41
N THR A 40 -6.40 3.69 2.43
CA THR A 40 -7.61 3.40 1.63
C THR A 40 -7.84 4.41 0.50
N THR A 41 -6.91 5.34 0.30
CA THR A 41 -7.00 6.44 -0.68
C THR A 41 -7.22 5.91 -2.10
N TRP A 42 -6.64 4.76 -2.43
CA TRP A 42 -6.64 4.19 -3.78
C TRP A 42 -7.89 3.36 -4.08
N LYS A 43 -8.78 3.16 -3.08
CA LYS A 43 -10.04 2.45 -3.23
C LYS A 43 -11.15 3.14 -2.45
N ASP A 44 -11.24 2.94 -1.14
CA ASP A 44 -12.47 3.25 -0.40
C ASP A 44 -12.73 4.75 -0.30
N ALA A 45 -11.67 5.56 -0.25
CA ALA A 45 -11.81 7.02 -0.20
C ALA A 45 -12.48 7.57 -1.46
N HIS A 46 -12.01 7.20 -2.65
CA HIS A 46 -12.62 7.67 -3.90
C HIS A 46 -13.91 6.93 -4.24
N GLN A 47 -14.10 5.70 -3.77
CA GLN A 47 -15.40 5.04 -3.81
C GLN A 47 -16.45 5.83 -2.99
N SER A 48 -16.06 6.32 -1.81
CA SER A 48 -16.96 7.07 -0.91
C SER A 48 -17.19 8.52 -1.35
N LEU A 49 -16.14 9.20 -1.83
CA LEU A 49 -16.16 10.65 -2.06
C LEU A 49 -16.25 11.04 -3.53
N LEU A 50 -15.84 10.16 -4.46
CA LEU A 50 -15.70 10.46 -5.89
C LEU A 50 -16.41 9.43 -6.78
N ALA A 51 -17.38 8.69 -6.24
CA ALA A 51 -18.14 7.68 -6.96
C ALA A 51 -17.27 6.68 -7.74
N THR A 52 -16.10 6.36 -7.20
CA THR A 52 -15.12 5.45 -7.81
C THR A 52 -14.49 5.97 -9.12
N CYS A 53 -14.52 7.28 -9.36
CA CYS A 53 -14.03 7.88 -10.61
C CYS A 53 -12.53 8.21 -10.63
N LEU A 54 -11.73 7.82 -9.63
CA LEU A 54 -10.28 8.02 -9.66
C LEU A 54 -9.64 7.08 -10.70
N ARG A 55 -8.83 7.65 -11.61
CA ARG A 55 -8.32 6.91 -12.77
C ARG A 55 -6.94 6.33 -12.50
N SER A 56 -6.61 5.26 -13.23
CA SER A 56 -5.31 4.60 -13.13
C SER A 56 -4.14 5.54 -13.42
N ILE A 57 -4.28 6.52 -14.32
CA ILE A 57 -3.21 7.49 -14.60
C ILE A 57 -2.84 8.31 -13.38
N ASP A 58 -3.85 8.75 -12.61
CA ASP A 58 -3.66 9.57 -11.42
C ASP A 58 -3.00 8.75 -10.29
N ILE A 59 -3.40 7.48 -10.16
CA ILE A 59 -2.80 6.52 -9.19
C ILE A 59 -1.36 6.15 -9.58
N LEU A 60 -1.10 5.83 -10.85
CA LEU A 60 0.22 5.41 -11.33
C LEU A 60 1.26 6.52 -11.24
N ASN A 61 0.85 7.77 -11.42
CA ASN A 61 1.73 8.94 -11.33
C ASN A 61 2.33 9.16 -9.94
N ILE A 62 1.68 8.66 -8.86
CA ILE A 62 2.16 8.83 -7.48
C ILE A 62 2.69 7.52 -6.86
N ALA A 63 2.55 6.40 -7.56
CA ALA A 63 2.79 5.08 -6.98
C ALA A 63 4.23 4.87 -6.47
N ARG A 64 5.22 5.48 -7.12
CA ARG A 64 6.64 5.31 -6.76
C ARG A 64 6.95 6.07 -5.46
N GLU A 65 6.48 7.30 -5.38
CA GLU A 65 6.60 8.17 -4.22
C GLU A 65 5.88 7.57 -3.02
N THR A 66 4.65 7.06 -3.22
CA THR A 66 3.89 6.34 -2.18
C THR A 66 4.66 5.14 -1.66
N SER A 67 5.34 4.38 -2.52
CA SER A 67 6.13 3.22 -2.10
C SER A 67 7.24 3.57 -1.10
N HIS A 68 7.83 4.77 -1.20
CA HIS A 68 8.86 5.25 -0.28
C HIS A 68 8.25 5.93 0.95
N ALA A 69 7.28 6.82 0.74
CA ALA A 69 6.64 7.58 1.80
C ALA A 69 5.85 6.70 2.78
N LEU A 70 5.22 5.64 2.29
CA LEU A 70 4.42 4.69 3.06
C LEU A 70 5.09 3.32 3.16
N ALA A 71 6.42 3.25 3.11
CA ALA A 71 7.16 1.98 3.25
C ALA A 71 6.86 1.26 4.58
N ASN A 72 6.46 2.00 5.62
CA ASN A 72 6.08 1.50 6.93
C ASN A 72 4.58 1.14 7.06
N ALA A 73 3.74 1.50 6.08
CA ALA A 73 2.33 1.16 6.09
C ALA A 73 2.14 -0.36 5.92
N TYR A 74 1.13 -0.90 6.58
CA TYR A 74 0.82 -2.34 6.55
C TYR A 74 0.37 -2.79 5.15
N SER A 75 -0.51 -2.02 4.54
CA SER A 75 -1.03 -2.28 3.20
C SER A 75 -1.58 -1.02 2.54
N LEU A 76 -1.74 -1.09 1.22
CA LEU A 76 -2.55 -0.18 0.44
C LEU A 76 -3.79 -0.95 -0.01
N GLU A 77 -4.98 -0.47 0.32
CA GLU A 77 -6.22 -0.96 -0.29
C GLU A 77 -6.39 -0.25 -1.64
N CYS A 78 -6.11 -0.96 -2.72
CA CYS A 78 -6.06 -0.38 -4.06
C CYS A 78 -6.87 -1.15 -5.12
N TRP A 79 -7.63 -2.17 -4.72
CA TRP A 79 -8.40 -2.98 -5.67
C TRP A 79 -9.58 -3.68 -5.02
N GLY A 80 -10.52 -4.17 -5.84
CA GLY A 80 -11.79 -4.76 -5.41
C GLY A 80 -12.91 -3.73 -5.22
N GLY A 81 -14.05 -4.17 -4.67
CA GLY A 81 -15.23 -3.32 -4.53
C GLY A 81 -15.74 -2.81 -5.89
N ALA A 82 -16.09 -1.52 -5.96
CA ALA A 82 -16.59 -0.89 -7.18
C ALA A 82 -15.48 -0.48 -8.17
N THR A 83 -14.21 -0.84 -7.94
CA THR A 83 -13.13 -0.50 -8.89
C THR A 83 -13.09 -1.41 -10.12
N PHE A 84 -13.87 -2.50 -10.13
CA PHE A 84 -13.88 -3.52 -11.18
C PHE A 84 -15.28 -3.72 -11.82
N VAL A 85 -16.23 -2.81 -11.60
CA VAL A 85 -17.56 -2.90 -12.25
C VAL A 85 -17.54 -2.53 -13.73
#